data_AF-A0A075IAX9-F1
#
_entry.id   AF-A0A075IAX9-F1
#
_cell.length_a   1.000
_cell.length_b   1.000
_cell.length_c   1.000
_cell.angle_alpha   90.00
_cell.angle_beta   90.00
_cell.angle_gamma   90.00
#
_symmetry.space_group_name_H-M   'P 1'
#
loop_
_entity.id
_entity.type
_entity.pdbx_description
1 polymer ?
#
loop_
_entity_poly.entity_id
_entity_poly.type
_entity_poly.pdbx_seq_one_letter_code
_entity_poly.pdbx_strand_id
1 'polypeptide(L)' 'MFIEQTQKRVSGTVRLKLFKGSLRVVGRESKYSLYNHKIATYGKGSKFDQKLAKGFVELWGMQSTEANKLQKKR' A
#
# COMPACT_ATOMS: atom_id res chain seq x y z
N MET A 1 4.92 14.60 -21.53
CA MET A 1 5.02 13.12 -21.67
C MET A 1 4.57 12.44 -20.38
N PHE A 2 4.08 11.18 -20.39
CA PHE A 2 3.59 10.47 -19.18
C PHE A 2 4.64 10.39 -18.05
N ILE A 3 5.90 10.10 -18.40
CA ILE A 3 6.99 9.95 -17.43
C ILE A 3 7.19 11.22 -16.61
N GLU A 4 7.31 12.37 -17.26
CA GLU A 4 7.49 13.67 -16.58
C GLU A 4 6.37 13.95 -15.58
N GLN A 5 5.12 13.61 -15.94
CA GLN A 5 3.98 13.79 -15.05
C GLN A 5 4.10 12.94 -13.79
N THR A 6 4.53 11.68 -13.91
CA THR A 6 4.70 10.79 -12.76
C THR A 6 5.87 11.21 -11.86
N GLN A 7 6.93 11.81 -12.43
CA GLN A 7 8.12 12.19 -11.68
C GLN A 7 7.95 13.46 -10.83
N LYS A 8 6.87 14.24 -11.02
CA LYS A 8 6.64 15.53 -10.33
C LYS A 8 6.79 15.52 -8.80
N ARG A 9 6.53 14.38 -8.14
CA ARG A 9 6.64 14.23 -6.67
C ARG A 9 7.64 13.15 -6.26
N VAL A 10 8.38 12.58 -7.20
CA VAL A 10 9.38 11.54 -6.93
C VAL A 10 10.67 12.22 -6.47
N SER A 11 10.68 12.67 -5.22
CA SER A 11 11.81 13.37 -4.61
C SER A 11 11.96 12.97 -3.15
N GLY A 12 13.15 12.51 -2.76
CA GLY A 12 13.45 12.05 -1.41
C GLY A 12 14.81 11.36 -1.32
N THR A 13 15.14 10.84 -0.14
CA THR A 13 16.41 10.16 0.14
C THR A 13 16.16 8.69 0.39
N VAL A 14 16.97 7.84 -0.23
CA VAL A 14 17.00 6.39 0.02
C VAL A 14 18.34 6.04 0.65
N ARG A 15 18.30 5.45 1.85
CA ARG A 15 19.50 4.97 2.54
C ARG A 15 19.74 3.51 2.18
N LEU A 16 20.96 3.21 1.74
CA LEU A 16 21.36 1.90 1.25
C LEU A 16 22.46 1.30 2.13
N LYS A 17 22.48 -0.02 2.22
CA LYS A 17 23.59 -0.80 2.77
C LYS A 17 24.16 -1.66 1.67
N LEU A 18 25.46 -1.53 1.44
CA LEU A 18 26.20 -2.31 0.46
C LEU A 18 27.03 -3.36 1.19
N PHE A 19 26.97 -4.60 0.74
CA PHE A 19 27.72 -5.69 1.37
C PHE A 19 27.99 -6.82 0.37
N LYS A 20 29.25 -7.18 0.15
CA LYS A 20 29.67 -8.31 -0.71
C LYS A 20 28.96 -8.35 -2.07
N GLY A 21 28.93 -7.21 -2.78
CA GLY A 21 28.26 -7.10 -4.09
C GLY A 21 26.73 -7.00 -4.04
N SER A 22 26.12 -7.06 -2.85
CA SER A 22 24.68 -6.84 -2.67
C SER A 22 24.35 -5.43 -2.21
N LEU A 23 23.14 -4.97 -2.55
CA LEU A 23 22.58 -3.69 -2.15
C LEU A 23 21.23 -3.92 -1.48
N ARG A 24 21.04 -3.37 -0.28
CA ARG A 24 19.77 -3.43 0.45
C ARG A 24 19.31 -2.03 0.86
N VAL A 25 18.04 -1.74 0.63
CA VAL A 25 17.40 -0.52 1.11
C VAL A 25 17.16 -0.62 2.62
N VAL A 26 17.67 0.33 3.39
CA VAL A 26 17.58 0.36 4.86
C VAL A 26 16.91 1.61 5.41
N GLY A 27 16.68 2.65 4.61
CA GLY A 27 15.93 3.85 5.03
C GLY A 27 15.31 4.57 3.83
N ARG A 28 14.19 5.27 4.05
CA ARG A 28 13.52 6.10 3.04
C ARG A 28 12.93 7.31 3.76
N GLU A 29 13.04 8.48 3.14
CA GLU A 29 12.38 9.70 3.61
C GLU A 29 12.04 10.60 2.42
N SER A 30 10.94 11.33 2.51
CA SER A 30 10.50 12.26 1.47
C SER A 30 9.55 13.30 2.05
N LYS A 31 9.69 14.56 1.61
CA LYS A 31 8.71 15.62 1.89
C LYS A 31 7.36 15.37 1.19
N TYR A 32 7.34 14.54 0.15
CA TYR A 32 6.16 14.15 -0.61
C TYR A 32 5.71 12.71 -0.29
N SER A 33 6.17 12.16 0.84
CA SER A 33 5.81 10.80 1.25
C SER A 33 4.30 10.67 1.40
N LEU A 34 3.72 9.66 0.75
CA LEU A 34 2.32 9.27 0.93
C LEU A 34 2.13 8.34 2.14
N TYR A 35 3.23 7.95 2.81
CA TYR A 35 3.16 7.15 4.02
C TYR A 35 2.65 7.99 5.19
N ASN A 36 1.53 7.57 5.78
CA ASN A 36 0.97 8.17 6.98
C ASN A 36 1.06 7.20 8.17
N HIS A 37 2.00 7.46 9.08
CA HIS A 37 2.22 6.61 10.24
C HIS A 37 0.97 6.42 11.12
N LYS A 38 0.13 7.45 11.26
CA LYS A 38 -1.07 7.38 12.11
C LYS A 38 -2.12 6.41 11.57
N ILE A 39 -2.15 6.19 10.26
CA ILE A 39 -3.06 5.22 9.63
C ILE A 39 -2.43 3.82 9.69
N ALA A 40 -1.11 3.71 9.52
CA ALA A 40 -0.41 2.43 9.45
C ALA A 40 -0.10 1.78 10.81
N THR A 41 -0.04 2.56 11.89
CA THR A 41 0.35 2.06 13.21
C THR A 41 -0.76 1.27 13.90
N TYR A 42 -0.35 0.24 14.65
CA TYR A 42 -1.20 -0.48 15.61
C TYR A 42 -1.06 0.06 17.05
N GLY A 43 -0.13 0.99 17.28
CA GLY A 43 0.12 1.57 18.58
C GLY A 43 -0.91 2.62 18.99
N LYS A 44 -0.66 3.24 20.16
CA LYS A 44 -1.45 4.37 20.65
C LYS A 44 -1.47 5.49 19.59
N GLY A 45 -2.66 6.03 19.31
CA GLY A 45 -2.84 7.10 18.33
C GLY A 45 -3.07 6.63 16.89
N SER A 46 -3.37 5.34 16.67
CA SER A 46 -3.88 4.86 15.39
C SER A 46 -5.18 5.58 15.02
N LYS A 47 -5.28 5.99 13.75
CA LYS A 47 -6.42 6.71 13.16
C LYS A 47 -7.19 5.90 12.13
N PHE A 48 -6.80 4.64 11.90
CA PHE A 48 -7.49 3.79 10.95
C PHE A 48 -8.74 3.16 11.60
N ASP A 49 -9.92 3.44 11.05
CA ASP A 49 -11.16 2.83 11.50
C ASP A 49 -11.33 1.44 10.88
N GLN A 50 -11.06 0.42 11.68
CA GLN A 50 -11.15 -0.98 11.27
C GLN A 50 -12.58 -1.43 10.94
N LYS A 51 -13.62 -0.72 11.43
CA LYS A 51 -15.02 -1.09 11.16
C LYS A 51 -15.36 -1.00 9.67
N LEU A 52 -14.71 -0.09 8.95
CA LEU A 52 -14.89 0.10 7.51
C LEU A 52 -14.41 -1.10 6.69
N ALA A 53 -13.46 -1.88 7.22
CA ALA A 53 -12.89 -3.02 6.52
C ALA A 53 -13.93 -4.12 6.22
N LYS A 54 -14.90 -4.33 7.12
CA LYS A 54 -15.92 -5.37 6.95
C LYS A 54 -16.72 -5.15 5.67
N GLY A 55 -17.30 -3.95 5.49
CA GLY A 55 -18.07 -3.63 4.30
C GLY A 55 -17.23 -3.59 3.03
N PHE A 56 -15.99 -3.09 3.11
CA PHE A 56 -15.08 -3.10 1.97
C PHE A 56 -14.78 -4.52 1.48
N VAL A 57 -14.44 -5.45 2.38
CA VAL A 57 -14.12 -6.84 2.03
C VAL A 57 -15.33 -7.55 1.43
N GLU A 58 -16.52 -7.35 1.99
CA GLU A 58 -17.77 -7.92 1.46
C GLU A 58 -18.06 -7.43 0.04
N LEU A 59 -18.00 -6.12 -0.20
CA LEU A 59 -18.27 -5.53 -1.52
C LEU A 59 -17.19 -5.88 -2.55
N TRP A 60 -15.91 -5.75 -2.19
CA TRP A 60 -14.79 -6.02 -3.08
C TRP A 60 -14.64 -7.51 -3.40
N GLY A 61 -15.11 -8.41 -2.54
CA GLY A 61 -15.11 -9.86 -2.80
C GLY A 61 -16.32 -10.34 -3.59
N MET A 62 -17.41 -9.56 -3.59
CA MET A 62 -18.73 -9.99 -4.04
C MET A 62 -18.72 -10.56 -5.46
N GLN A 63 -18.14 -9.84 -6.43
CA GLN A 63 -18.15 -10.28 -7.83
C GLN A 63 -17.47 -11.64 -8.02
N SER A 64 -16.36 -11.87 -7.32
CA SER A 64 -15.64 -13.15 -7.39
C SER A 64 -16.43 -14.28 -6.73
N THR A 65 -17.08 -14.00 -5.59
CA THR A 65 -17.91 -15.00 -4.91
C THR A 65 -19.15 -15.38 -5.72
N GLU A 66 -19.82 -14.43 -6.37
CA GLU A 66 -20.99 -14.70 -7.20
C GLU A 66 -20.62 -15.47 -8.48
N ALA A 67 -19.52 -15.08 -9.13
CA ALA A 67 -19.00 -15.83 -10.27
C ALA A 67 -18.70 -17.30 -9.91
N ASN A 68 -18.09 -17.54 -8.74
CA ASN A 68 -17.81 -18.91 -8.28
C ASN A 68 -19.09 -19.71 -7.99
N LYS A 69 -20.12 -19.08 -7.40
CA LYS A 69 -21.43 -19.72 -7.16
C LYS A 69 -22.10 -20.14 -8.45
N LEU A 70 -22.04 -19.30 -9.49
CA LEU A 70 -22.60 -19.62 -10.82
C LEU A 70 -21.84 -20.76 -11.50
N GLN A 71 -20.51 -20.78 -11.38
CA GLN A 71 -19.69 -21.87 -11.93
C GLN A 71 -19.97 -23.23 -11.27
N LYS A 72 -20.16 -23.26 -9.95
CA LYS A 72 -20.48 -24.51 -9.21
C LYS A 72 -21.90 -25.04 -9.46
N LYS A 73 -22.79 -24.22 -10.01
CA LYS A 73 -24.16 -24.62 -10.38
C LYS A 73 -24.25 -25.22 -11.79
N ARG A 74 -23.18 -25.17 -12.56
CA ARG A 74 -23.03 -25.87 -13.85
C ARG A 74 -22.38 -27.22 -13.59
#